data_AF-A0A970B117-F1
#
_entry.id   AF-A0A970B117-F1
#
_cell.length_a   1.000
_cell.length_b   1.000
_cell.length_c   1.000
_cell.angle_alpha   90.00
_cell.angle_beta   90.00
_cell.angle_gamma   90.00
#
_symmetry.space_group_name_H-M   'P 1'
#
loop_
_entity.id
_entity.type
_entity.pdbx_description
1 polymer ?
#
loop_
_entity_poly.entity_id
_entity_poly.type
_entity_poly.pdbx_seq_one_letter_code
_entity_poly.pdbx_strand_id
1 'polypeptide(L)'
;MFRVITPGFEAHYERWTDALNQANSLIPNCKGLLKDIRIYYGENLIWLYSRSHKYPQYIGAGIYDKLAKLFITEAMAEAATQNPSVEKDD
;
A
#
# COMPACT_ATOMS: atom_id res chain seq x y z
N MET A 1 -9.04 -1.88 7.09
CA MET A 1 -9.30 -1.64 5.66
C MET A 1 -8.64 -0.36 5.15
N PHE A 2 -7.90 -0.52 4.05
CA PHE A 2 -7.29 0.53 3.23
C PHE A 2 -8.17 0.83 2.02
N ARG A 3 -8.21 2.08 1.58
CA ARG A 3 -8.91 2.53 0.36
C ARG A 3 -7.96 3.18 -0.60
N VAL A 4 -7.87 2.67 -1.82
CA VAL A 4 -7.10 3.27 -2.91
C VAL A 4 -8.08 4.04 -3.80
N ILE A 5 -7.85 5.35 -3.96
CA ILE A 5 -8.72 6.24 -4.72
C ILE A 5 -7.89 7.02 -5.74
N THR A 6 -8.36 7.04 -6.99
CA THR A 6 -7.86 7.90 -8.06
C THR A 6 -9.04 8.23 -9.00
N PRO A 7 -9.00 9.28 -9.85
CA PRO A 7 -10.14 9.59 -10.71
C PRO A 7 -10.58 8.40 -11.58
N GLY A 8 -11.83 7.96 -11.40
CA GLY A 8 -12.40 6.81 -12.12
C GLY A 8 -12.07 5.44 -11.54
N PHE A 9 -11.41 5.36 -10.38
CA PHE A 9 -11.11 4.10 -9.71
C PHE A 9 -11.17 4.23 -8.18
N GLU A 10 -11.86 3.28 -7.55
CA GLU A 10 -11.89 3.12 -6.10
C GLU A 10 -11.90 1.63 -5.77
N ALA A 11 -11.01 1.23 -4.86
CA ALA A 11 -10.92 -0.16 -4.39
C ALA A 11 -10.53 -0.22 -2.91
N HIS A 12 -10.92 -1.32 -2.27
CA HIS A 12 -10.74 -1.58 -0.85
C HIS A 12 -9.85 -2.81 -0.64
N TYR A 13 -8.97 -2.74 0.35
CA TYR A 13 -7.99 -3.79 0.65
C TYR A 13 -7.86 -3.97 2.16
N GLU A 14 -7.63 -5.20 2.62
CA GLU A 14 -7.36 -5.43 4.04
C GLU A 14 -5.88 -5.25 4.40
N ARG A 15 -4.98 -5.65 3.50
CA ARG A 15 -3.53 -5.56 3.68
C ARG A 15 -2.98 -4.25 3.15
N TRP A 16 -1.95 -3.74 3.84
CA TRP A 16 -1.23 -2.55 3.39
C TRP A 16 -0.51 -2.79 2.06
N THR A 17 0.18 -3.94 1.93
CA THR A 17 0.94 -4.26 0.71
C THR A 17 0.05 -4.35 -0.52
N ASP A 18 -1.14 -4.93 -0.40
CA ASP A 18 -2.09 -5.04 -1.51
C ASP A 18 -2.56 -3.64 -1.98
N ALA A 19 -2.90 -2.76 -1.04
CA ALA A 19 -3.28 -1.38 -1.35
C ALA A 19 -2.12 -0.62 -2.01
N LEU A 20 -0.91 -0.77 -1.49
CA LEU A 20 0.29 -0.13 -2.04
C LEU A 20 0.64 -0.67 -3.44
N ASN A 21 0.52 -1.97 -3.67
CA ASN A 21 0.74 -2.60 -4.97
C ASN A 21 -0.25 -2.10 -6.02
N GLN A 22 -1.54 -2.00 -5.64
CA GLN A 22 -2.53 -1.40 -6.52
C GLN A 22 -2.22 0.06 -6.82
N ALA A 23 -1.91 0.87 -5.80
CA ALA A 23 -1.58 2.28 -6.01
C ALA A 23 -0.36 2.44 -6.93
N ASN A 24 0.69 1.63 -6.76
CA ASN A 24 1.86 1.66 -7.63
C ASN A 24 1.56 1.25 -9.08
N SER A 25 0.67 0.28 -9.30
CA SER A 25 0.27 -0.13 -10.65
C SER A 25 -0.49 0.96 -11.41
N LEU A 26 -1.10 1.91 -10.68
CA LEU A 26 -1.83 3.05 -11.24
C LEU A 26 -0.93 4.24 -11.61
N ILE A 27 0.30 4.31 -11.06
CA ILE A 27 1.26 5.41 -11.31
C ILE A 27 1.48 5.69 -12.82
N PRO A 28 1.69 4.69 -13.70
CA PRO A 28 1.87 4.92 -15.13
C PRO A 28 0.67 5.61 -15.81
N ASN A 29 -0.53 5.45 -15.26
CA ASN A 29 -1.77 6.04 -15.76
C ASN A 29 -2.05 7.43 -15.17
N CYS A 30 -1.28 7.85 -14.16
CA CYS A 30 -1.40 9.15 -13.50
C CYS A 30 -0.69 10.26 -14.30
N LYS A 31 -1.21 10.58 -15.49
CA LYS A 31 -0.56 11.50 -16.46
C LYS A 31 -0.99 12.98 -16.38
N GLY A 32 -1.88 13.35 -15.46
CA GLY A 32 -2.36 14.73 -15.31
C GLY A 32 -1.75 15.46 -14.12
N LEU A 33 -1.47 16.76 -14.26
CA LEU A 33 -1.01 17.63 -13.17
C LEU A 33 -1.99 17.68 -11.98
N LEU A 34 -3.28 17.47 -12.24
CA LEU A 34 -4.36 17.42 -11.24
C LEU A 34 -4.77 15.99 -10.86
N LYS A 35 -4.07 14.97 -11.38
CA LYS A 35 -4.36 13.58 -11.03
C LYS A 35 -3.47 13.16 -9.87
N ASP A 36 -4.10 12.52 -8.90
CA ASP A 36 -3.44 11.90 -7.76
C ASP A 36 -3.94 10.47 -7.53
N ILE A 37 -3.15 9.73 -6.76
CA ILE A 37 -3.50 8.43 -6.21
C ILE A 37 -3.38 8.55 -4.71
N ARG A 38 -4.47 8.24 -4.00
CA ARG A 38 -4.58 8.39 -2.56
C ARG A 38 -4.84 7.05 -1.92
N ILE A 39 -4.15 6.77 -0.81
CA ILE A 39 -4.49 5.66 0.06
C ILE A 39 -4.98 6.20 1.39
N TYR A 40 -6.17 5.79 1.78
CA TYR A 40 -6.78 6.08 3.08
C TYR A 40 -6.73 4.84 3.97
N TYR A 41 -6.59 5.07 5.28
CA TYR A 41 -6.84 4.06 6.32
C TYR A 41 -7.98 4.56 7.22
N GLY A 42 -9.14 3.92 7.11
CA GLY A 42 -10.39 4.52 7.59
C GLY A 42 -10.67 5.84 6.88
N GLU A 43 -10.81 6.92 7.64
CA GLU A 43 -11.02 8.28 7.11
C GLU A 43 -9.72 9.07 6.90
N ASN A 44 -8.58 8.52 7.31
CA ASN A 44 -7.31 9.24 7.29
C ASN A 44 -6.58 9.02 5.96
N LEU A 45 -6.24 10.12 5.27
CA LEU A 45 -5.30 10.06 4.15
C LEU A 45 -3.90 9.77 4.70
N ILE A 46 -3.30 8.64 4.30
CA ILE A 46 -2.01 8.18 4.83
C ILE A 46 -0.90 8.15 3.78
N TRP A 47 -1.27 8.10 2.51
CA TRP A 47 -0.33 8.05 1.39
C TRP A 47 -0.89 8.78 0.18
N LEU A 48 -0.04 9.55 -0.51
CA LEU A 48 -0.41 10.33 -1.68
C LEU A 48 0.71 10.24 -2.73
N TYR A 49 0.34 9.88 -3.95
CA TYR A 49 1.17 10.11 -5.13
C TYR A 49 0.53 11.14 -6.04
N SER A 50 1.32 12.12 -6.48
CA SER A 50 0.96 13.03 -7.55
C SER A 50 2.19 13.35 -8.37
N ARG A 51 2.01 13.77 -9.62
CA ARG A 51 3.11 14.15 -10.52
C ARG A 51 3.85 15.43 -10.06
N SER A 52 3.23 16.20 -9.16
CA SER A 52 3.82 17.42 -8.59
C SER A 52 4.92 17.13 -7.57
N HIS A 53 5.03 15.89 -7.08
CA HIS A 53 6.04 15.47 -6.12
C HIS A 53 6.95 14.40 -6.71
N LYS A 54 8.25 14.50 -6.42
CA LYS A 54 9.25 13.52 -6.89
C LYS A 54 9.02 12.12 -6.30
N TYR A 55 8.50 12.07 -5.08
CA TYR A 55 8.24 10.85 -4.33
C TYR A 55 6.83 10.89 -3.74
N PRO A 56 6.22 9.71 -3.49
CA PRO A 56 5.00 9.64 -2.72
C PRO A 56 5.17 10.25 -1.33
N GLN A 57 4.10 10.84 -0.82
CA GLN A 57 4.04 11.44 0.50
C GLN A 57 3.36 10.51 1.48
N TYR A 58 3.92 10.41 2.68
CA TYR A 58 3.31 9.75 3.83
C TYR A 58 2.73 10.81 4.74
N ILE A 59 1.43 10.74 5.02
CA ILE A 59 0.69 11.83 5.68
C ILE A 59 0.28 11.38 7.09
N GLY A 60 0.65 12.19 8.09
CA GLY A 60 0.34 11.96 9.50
C GLY A 60 1.56 11.51 10.33
N ALA A 61 1.52 11.83 11.63
CA ALA A 61 2.61 11.53 12.56
C ALA A 61 2.81 10.01 12.73
N GLY A 62 4.04 9.54 12.50
CA GLY A 62 4.43 8.13 12.66
C GLY A 62 3.78 7.17 11.67
N ILE A 63 3.12 7.68 10.61
CA ILE A 63 2.45 6.83 9.62
C ILE A 63 3.45 6.01 8.81
N TYR A 64 4.56 6.62 8.38
CA TYR A 64 5.62 5.88 7.69
C TYR A 64 6.09 4.66 8.49
N ASP A 65 6.45 4.85 9.76
CA ASP A 65 6.95 3.77 10.62
C ASP A 65 5.91 2.65 10.82
N LYS A 66 4.63 3.03 10.98
CA LYS A 66 3.52 2.06 11.09
C LYS A 66 3.38 1.23 9.81
N LEU A 67 3.41 1.88 8.65
CA LEU A 67 3.28 1.21 7.35
C LEU A 67 4.50 0.35 7.02
N ALA A 68 5.70 0.79 7.40
CA ALA A 68 6.92 0.00 7.28
C ALA A 68 6.86 -1.28 8.13
N LYS A 69 6.36 -1.19 9.37
CA LYS A 69 6.13 -2.36 10.23
C LYS A 69 5.12 -3.32 9.60
N LEU A 70 3.98 -2.80 9.11
CA LEU A 70 2.98 -3.62 8.43
C LEU A 70 3.57 -4.33 7.21
N PHE A 71 4.37 -3.63 6.39
CA PHE A 71 5.04 -4.23 5.24
C PHE A 71 5.90 -5.44 5.64
N ILE A 72 6.74 -5.30 6.68
CA ILE A 72 7.61 -6.38 7.16
C ILE A 72 6.76 -7.54 7.71
N THR A 73 5.76 -7.25 8.56
CA THR A 73 4.89 -8.27 9.14
C THR A 73 4.13 -9.05 8.08
N GLU A 74 3.58 -8.36 7.08
CA GLU A 74 2.84 -8.98 5.99
C GLU A 74 3.75 -9.82 5.07
N ALA A 75 4.99 -9.36 4.81
CA ALA A 75 5.98 -10.13 4.05
C ALA A 75 6.43 -11.40 4.78
N MET A 76 6.63 -11.32 6.11
CA MET A 76 6.97 -12.48 6.93
C MET A 76 5.83 -13.50 6.97
N ALA A 77 4.58 -13.04 7.10
CA ALA A 77 3.41 -13.91 7.06
C ALA A 77 3.28 -14.64 5.71
N GLU A 78 3.50 -13.92 4.61
CA GLU A 78 3.47 -14.49 3.26
C GLU A 78 4.56 -15.54 3.05
N ALA A 79 5.79 -15.27 3.49
CA ALA A 79 6.90 -16.23 3.45
C ALA A 79 6.62 -17.50 4.29
N ALA A 80 6.01 -17.36 5.47
CA ALA A 80 5.64 -18.48 6.32
C ALA A 80 4.56 -19.37 5.66
N THR A 81 3.62 -18.78 4.92
CA THR A 81 2.58 -19.56 4.20
C THR A 81 3.10 -20.26 2.95
N GLN A 82 4.20 -19.78 2.35
CA GLN A 82 4.80 -20.36 1.14
C GLN A 82 5.73 -21.55 1.41
N ASN A 83 6.13 -21.79 2.67
CA ASN A 83 6.98 -22.93 3.06
C ASN A 83 6.30 -23.85 4.11
N PRO A 84 5.41 -24.77 3.71
CA PRO A 84 4.81 -25.74 4.63
C PRO A 84 5.63 -27.03 4.84
N SER A 85 6.88 -27.13 4.38
CA SER A 85 7.64 -28.39 4.39
C SER A 85 9.04 -28.26 4.96
N VAL A 86 9.15 -28.17 6.29
CA VAL A 86 10.30 -28.66 7.06
C VAL A 86 9.76 -29.18 8.40
N GLU A 87 9.18 -30.38 8.41
CA GLU A 87 9.18 -31.29 9.57
C GLU A 87 8.63 -32.65 9.11
N LYS A 88 9.55 -33.48 8.65
CA LYS A 88 9.46 -34.94 8.77
C LYS A 88 10.81 -35.37 9.32
N ASP A 89 10.93 -35.33 10.63
CA ASP A 89 11.87 -36.18 11.36
C ASP A 89 11.17 -37.54 11.51
N ASP A 90 11.66 -38.54 10.78
CA ASP A 90 11.56 -39.97 11.07
C ASP A 90 12.98 -40.52 11.22
#